data_AF-A0A961UR16-F1
#
_entry.id   AF-A0A961UR16-F1
#
_cell.length_a   1.000
_cell.length_b   1.000
_cell.length_c   1.000
_cell.angle_alpha   90.00
_cell.angle_beta   90.00
_cell.angle_gamma   90.00
#
_symmetry.space_group_name_H-M   'P 1'
#
loop_
_entity.id
_entity.type
_entity.pdbx_description
1 polymer ?
#
loop_
_entity_poly.entity_id
_entity_poly.type
_entity_poly.pdbx_seq_one_letter_code
_entity_poly.pdbx_strand_id
1 'polypeptide(L)'
;MRSSWIRFIFSATLTISASGVAWATSEGTCFDVVNVPPGDVLNLRADPNGRARIVMSTTAQDGHIIALAGKCRGSWCRVSVSTGDGTLRGWMHTRYLRAKECP
;
A
#
# COMPACT_ATOMS: atom_id res chain seq x y z
N MET A 1 -44.49 22.08 46.90
CA MET A 1 -43.73 22.29 45.65
C MET A 1 -42.53 23.16 45.97
N ARG A 2 -41.32 22.60 46.02
CA ARG A 2 -40.08 23.33 46.34
C ARG A 2 -39.02 22.95 45.31
N SER A 3 -38.55 23.97 44.61
CA SER A 3 -37.56 24.00 43.54
C SER A 3 -36.19 23.55 44.03
N SER A 4 -35.42 22.84 43.20
CA SER A 4 -33.96 22.78 43.36
C SER A 4 -33.31 22.80 41.98
N TRP A 5 -32.57 23.87 41.74
CA TRP A 5 -31.96 24.23 40.47
C TRP A 5 -30.47 23.84 40.50
N ILE A 6 -30.07 23.10 39.46
CA ILE A 6 -28.80 23.10 38.73
C ILE A 6 -27.56 23.65 39.46
N ARG A 7 -26.52 22.80 39.55
CA ARG A 7 -25.12 23.23 39.63
C ARG A 7 -24.33 22.53 38.53
N PHE A 8 -24.10 23.23 37.41
CA PHE A 8 -23.11 22.85 36.41
C PHE A 8 -21.77 23.51 36.76
N ILE A 9 -20.74 22.72 37.02
CA ILE A 9 -19.35 23.18 37.07
C ILE A 9 -18.64 22.49 35.90
N PHE A 10 -18.44 23.22 34.80
CA PHE A 10 -17.60 22.78 33.69
C PHE A 10 -16.17 23.26 33.95
N SER A 11 -15.30 22.37 34.43
CA SER A 11 -13.85 22.60 34.43
C SER A 11 -13.28 22.24 33.06
N ALA A 12 -12.88 23.26 32.29
CA ALA A 12 -12.20 23.08 31.01
C ALA A 12 -10.70 22.88 31.24
N THR A 13 -10.22 21.64 31.09
CA THR A 13 -8.78 21.31 31.06
C THR A 13 -8.31 21.26 29.61
N LEU A 14 -7.39 22.16 29.25
CA LEU A 14 -6.79 22.24 27.92
C LEU A 14 -5.58 21.29 27.85
N THR A 15 -5.75 20.14 27.20
CA THR A 15 -4.68 19.18 26.95
C THR A 15 -3.92 19.52 25.68
N ILE A 16 -2.61 19.76 25.79
CA ILE A 16 -1.70 19.93 24.64
C ILE A 16 -1.38 18.52 24.09
N SER A 17 -1.85 18.24 22.88
CA SER A 17 -1.56 16.99 22.17
C SER A 17 -0.18 17.04 21.53
N ALA A 18 0.71 16.14 21.93
CA ALA A 18 1.99 15.92 21.25
C ALA A 18 1.76 15.17 19.93
N SER A 19 1.91 15.85 18.80
CA SER A 19 1.88 15.23 17.48
C SER A 19 3.14 14.38 17.28
N GLY A 20 3.00 13.06 17.37
CA GLY A 20 4.08 12.13 17.03
C GLY A 20 4.43 12.23 15.54
N VAL A 21 5.69 12.52 15.24
CA VAL A 21 6.27 12.29 13.90
C VAL A 21 6.27 10.78 13.66
N ALA A 22 5.49 10.31 12.69
CA ALA A 22 5.55 8.93 12.25
C ALA A 22 6.68 8.80 11.23
N TRP A 23 7.82 8.22 11.65
CA TRP A 23 8.83 7.76 10.71
C TRP A 23 8.30 6.52 10.00
N ALA A 24 7.94 6.66 8.73
CA ALA A 24 7.75 5.51 7.86
C ALA A 24 9.12 4.87 7.65
N THR A 25 9.41 3.75 8.33
CA THR A 25 10.61 2.96 8.06
C THR A 25 10.51 2.41 6.64
N SER A 26 11.34 2.92 5.72
CA SER A 26 11.45 2.44 4.35
C SER A 26 12.19 1.10 4.23
N GLU A 27 12.28 0.30 5.30
CA GLU A 27 12.84 -1.05 5.29
C GLU A 27 11.87 -2.08 4.65
N GLY A 28 11.28 -1.72 3.52
CA GLY A 28 10.42 -2.58 2.72
C GLY A 28 11.19 -3.21 1.57
N THR A 29 10.79 -4.43 1.17
CA THR A 29 11.23 -4.99 -0.10
C THR A 29 10.42 -4.38 -1.24
N CYS A 30 11.12 -3.79 -2.20
CA CYS A 30 10.56 -3.33 -3.47
C CYS A 30 10.95 -4.30 -4.60
N PHE A 31 10.37 -4.10 -5.79
CA PHE A 31 10.64 -4.92 -6.96
C PHE A 31 10.93 -4.08 -8.21
N ASP A 32 11.95 -4.48 -8.96
CA ASP A 32 12.04 -4.14 -10.38
C ASP A 32 11.19 -5.12 -11.21
N VAL A 33 10.56 -4.64 -12.28
CA VAL A 33 9.92 -5.48 -13.29
C VAL A 33 10.98 -6.04 -14.23
N VAL A 34 11.04 -7.38 -14.36
CA VAL A 34 12.02 -8.09 -15.18
C VAL A 34 11.33 -9.16 -16.05
N ASN A 35 12.03 -9.69 -17.04
CA ASN A 35 11.57 -10.83 -17.86
C ASN A 35 10.22 -10.65 -18.58
N VAL A 36 9.75 -9.40 -18.75
CA VAL A 36 8.63 -9.06 -19.63
C VAL A 36 9.19 -8.83 -21.03
N PRO A 37 8.71 -9.53 -22.08
CA PRO A 37 9.16 -9.31 -23.45
C PRO A 37 8.98 -7.85 -23.90
N PRO A 38 9.83 -7.35 -24.82
CA PRO A 38 9.61 -6.04 -25.43
C PRO A 38 8.21 -5.94 -26.05
N GLY A 39 7.49 -4.86 -25.76
CA GLY A 39 6.13 -4.63 -26.25
C GLY A 39 5.01 -5.34 -25.46
N ASP A 40 5.35 -6.02 -24.35
CA ASP A 40 4.39 -6.67 -23.46
C ASP A 40 4.32 -5.97 -22.09
N VAL A 41 3.35 -6.37 -21.25
CA VAL A 41 3.06 -5.76 -19.95
C VAL A 41 2.99 -6.80 -18.83
N LEU A 42 3.41 -6.41 -17.64
CA LEU A 42 3.11 -7.14 -16.41
C LEU A 42 1.76 -6.68 -15.86
N ASN A 43 0.91 -7.65 -15.51
CA ASN A 43 -0.40 -7.35 -14.95
C ASN A 43 -0.39 -7.48 -13.42
N LEU A 44 -0.90 -6.45 -12.74
CA LEU A 44 -1.37 -6.54 -11.37
C LEU A 44 -2.76 -7.19 -11.37
N ARG A 45 -2.93 -8.30 -10.66
CA ARG A 45 -4.19 -9.06 -10.65
C ARG A 45 -4.90 -9.00 -9.30
N ALA A 46 -6.22 -9.14 -9.33
CA ALA A 46 -7.05 -9.13 -8.12
C ALA A 46 -6.77 -10.33 -7.19
N ASP A 47 -6.39 -11.48 -7.77
CA ASP A 47 -6.12 -12.75 -7.08
C ASP A 47 -4.84 -13.42 -7.62
N PRO A 48 -4.20 -14.35 -6.87
CA PRO A 48 -2.94 -15.00 -7.24
C PRO A 48 -3.12 -16.09 -8.30
N ASN A 49 -3.70 -15.76 -9.44
CA ASN A 49 -3.82 -16.67 -10.58
C ASN A 49 -3.89 -15.91 -11.92
N GLY A 50 -3.50 -16.58 -13.01
CA GLY A 50 -3.41 -15.96 -14.34
C GLY A 50 -4.74 -15.62 -15.01
N ARG A 51 -5.87 -16.06 -14.48
CA ARG A 51 -7.22 -15.78 -15.00
C ARG A 51 -7.96 -14.70 -14.21
N ALA A 52 -7.41 -14.26 -13.09
CA ALA A 52 -8.01 -13.23 -12.25
C ALA A 52 -8.07 -11.89 -12.99
N ARG A 53 -9.07 -11.08 -12.64
CA ARG A 53 -9.26 -9.73 -13.18
C ARG A 53 -7.97 -8.91 -13.06
N ILE A 54 -7.63 -8.22 -14.15
CA ILE A 54 -6.52 -7.28 -14.20
C ILE A 54 -6.96 -5.99 -13.48
N VAL A 55 -6.17 -5.56 -12.51
CA VAL A 55 -6.34 -4.30 -11.78
C VAL A 55 -5.61 -3.17 -12.50
N MET A 56 -4.43 -3.48 -13.04
CA MET A 56 -3.55 -2.55 -13.76
C MET A 56 -2.59 -3.38 -14.64
N SER A 57 -2.16 -2.80 -15.76
CA SER A 57 -1.02 -3.27 -16.55
C SER A 57 0.13 -2.27 -16.40
N THR A 58 1.37 -2.77 -16.34
CA THR A 58 2.57 -1.93 -16.23
C THR A 58 3.77 -2.51 -16.96
N THR A 59 4.67 -1.65 -17.42
CA THR A 59 5.97 -1.98 -18.00
C THR A 59 7.11 -1.71 -17.01
N ALA A 60 8.33 -2.11 -17.36
CA ALA A 60 9.51 -1.75 -16.57
C ALA A 60 9.85 -0.24 -16.66
N GLN A 61 9.28 0.49 -17.63
CA GLN A 61 9.58 1.89 -17.90
C GLN A 61 8.58 2.87 -17.26
N ASP A 62 7.47 2.38 -16.70
CA ASP A 62 6.41 3.26 -16.16
C ASP A 62 6.82 3.99 -14.86
N GLY A 63 7.94 3.60 -14.25
CA GLY A 63 8.49 4.28 -13.06
C GLY A 63 7.68 4.06 -11.77
N HIS A 64 6.78 3.08 -11.74
CA HIS A 64 6.00 2.77 -10.54
C HIS A 64 6.86 2.15 -9.44
N ILE A 65 6.59 2.53 -8.18
CA ILE A 65 7.17 1.85 -7.02
C ILE A 65 6.30 0.64 -6.69
N ILE A 66 6.86 -0.56 -6.84
CA ILE A 66 6.20 -1.82 -6.53
C ILE A 66 6.80 -2.34 -5.21
N ALA A 67 6.03 -2.26 -4.13
CA ALA A 67 6.44 -2.70 -2.79
C ALA A 67 5.72 -3.98 -2.37
N LEU A 68 6.40 -4.84 -1.62
CA LEU A 68 5.80 -6.01 -1.00
C LEU A 68 4.75 -5.59 0.03
N ALA A 69 3.53 -6.08 -0.12
CA ALA A 69 2.37 -5.68 0.69
C ALA A 69 1.75 -6.84 1.47
N GLY A 70 2.52 -7.92 1.68
CA GLY A 70 2.13 -9.10 2.44
C GLY A 70 2.88 -10.36 2.03
N LYS A 71 2.40 -11.52 2.47
CA LYS A 71 3.00 -12.82 2.13
C LYS A 71 2.73 -13.19 0.67
N CYS A 72 3.71 -13.83 0.04
CA CYS A 72 3.53 -14.48 -1.24
C CYS A 72 2.77 -15.81 -1.08
N ARG A 73 2.07 -16.24 -2.14
CA ARG A 73 1.33 -17.50 -2.24
C ARG A 73 1.77 -18.22 -3.51
N GLY A 74 2.58 -19.26 -3.36
CA GLY A 74 3.23 -19.92 -4.49
C GLY A 74 4.01 -18.90 -5.33
N SER A 75 3.80 -18.89 -6.64
CA SER A 75 4.49 -18.00 -7.58
C SER A 75 3.92 -16.58 -7.64
N TRP A 76 3.07 -16.17 -6.71
CA TRP A 76 2.43 -14.84 -6.70
C TRP A 76 2.74 -14.09 -5.42
N CYS A 77 3.17 -12.83 -5.53
CA CYS A 77 3.36 -11.95 -4.38
C CYS A 77 2.28 -10.88 -4.33
N ARG A 78 1.79 -10.60 -3.12
CA ARG A 78 0.89 -9.48 -2.88
C ARG A 78 1.70 -8.20 -2.82
N VAL A 79 1.39 -7.25 -3.69
CA VAL A 79 2.15 -6.00 -3.83
C VAL A 79 1.23 -4.78 -3.74
N SER A 80 1.82 -3.64 -3.41
CA SER A 80 1.26 -2.32 -3.61
C SER A 80 2.04 -1.60 -4.70
N VAL A 81 1.32 -0.96 -5.61
CA VAL A 81 1.90 -0.18 -6.72
C VAL A 81 1.52 1.27 -6.51
N SER A 82 2.52 2.12 -6.29
CA SER A 82 2.34 3.57 -6.20
C SER A 82 2.40 4.20 -7.59
N THR A 83 1.33 4.89 -7.97
CA THR A 83 1.18 5.64 -9.22
C THR A 83 1.06 7.14 -8.92
N GLY A 84 0.96 7.96 -9.96
CA GLY A 84 0.63 9.40 -9.80
C GLY A 84 -0.75 9.64 -9.19
N ASP A 85 -1.70 8.71 -9.37
CA ASP A 85 -3.09 8.84 -8.94
C ASP A 85 -3.38 8.19 -7.58
N GLY A 86 -2.39 7.52 -6.97
CA GLY A 86 -2.52 6.88 -5.67
C GLY A 86 -1.83 5.52 -5.60
N THR A 87 -2.34 4.64 -4.73
CA THR A 87 -1.76 3.31 -4.52
C THR A 87 -2.77 2.21 -4.82
N LEU A 88 -2.42 1.33 -5.75
CA LEU A 88 -3.18 0.11 -6.05
C LEU A 88 -2.60 -1.09 -5.32
N ARG A 89 -3.42 -2.12 -5.08
CA ARG A 89 -3.00 -3.37 -4.44
C ARG A 89 -3.49 -4.57 -5.23
N GLY A 90 -2.68 -5.63 -5.27
CA GLY A 90 -3.02 -6.86 -5.98
C GLY A 90 -1.90 -7.88 -5.92
N TRP A 91 -1.86 -8.76 -6.93
CA TRP A 91 -0.93 -9.86 -7.05
C TRP A 91 -0.17 -9.79 -8.36
N MET A 92 1.14 -9.94 -8.29
CA MET A 92 2.01 -10.07 -9.46
C MET A 92 2.76 -11.40 -9.42
N HIS A 93 3.00 -11.97 -10.60
CA HIS A 93 3.72 -13.23 -10.71
C HIS A 93 5.22 -13.01 -10.53
N THR A 94 5.81 -13.72 -9.57
CA THR A 94 7.20 -13.59 -9.10
C THR A 94 8.26 -13.71 -10.19
N ARG A 95 8.04 -14.54 -11.23
CA ARG A 95 8.95 -14.65 -12.39
C ARG A 95 9.29 -13.32 -13.07
N TYR A 96 8.45 -12.30 -12.89
CA TYR A 96 8.60 -10.96 -13.46
C TYR A 96 9.05 -9.91 -12.44
N LEU A 97 9.42 -10.34 -11.23
CA LEU A 97 9.83 -9.46 -10.14
C LEU A 97 11.25 -9.79 -9.71
N ARG A 98 12.09 -8.76 -9.55
CA ARG A 98 13.40 -8.88 -8.90
C ARG A 98 13.41 -8.00 -7.66
N ALA A 99 13.64 -8.61 -6.50
CA ALA A 99 13.69 -7.89 -5.23
C ALA A 99 14.81 -6.85 -5.21
N LYS A 100 14.53 -5.72 -4.59
CA LYS A 100 15.44 -4.61 -4.31
C LYS A 100 15.04 -3.91 -3.02
N GLU A 101 15.94 -3.10 -2.50
CA GLU A 101 15.61 -2.14 -1.45
C GLU A 101 14.67 -1.06 -1.99
N CYS A 102 13.72 -0.64 -1.17
CA CYS A 102 12.88 0.50 -1.51
C CYS A 102 13.70 1.81 -1.44
N PRO A 103 13.48 2.74 -2.38
CA PRO A 103 14.08 4.07 -2.33
C PRO A 103 13.53 4.92 -1.18
#